data_AF-A0A2N8LE21-F1
#
_entry.id   AF-A0A2N8LE21-F1
#
_cell.length_a   1.000
_cell.length_b   1.000
_cell.length_c   1.000
_cell.angle_alpha   90.00
_cell.angle_beta   90.00
_cell.angle_gamma   90.00
#
_symmetry.space_group_name_H-M   'P 1'
#
loop_
_entity.id
_entity.type
_entity.pdbx_description
1 polymer ?
#
loop_
_entity_poly.entity_id
_entity_poly.type
_entity_poly.pdbx_seq_one_letter_code
_entity_poly.pdbx_strand_id
1 'polypeptide(L)'
;MRTEKKDIINRLKRTEGQLRGVQKMIEDDKTCFDIITQLTAIRSSINSTMGVIIGNKITDVIENPVEDPELQEERINQAVNLIIKK
;
A
#
# COMPACT_ATOMS: atom_id res chain seq x y z
N MET A 1 8.13 2.41 -16.10
CA MET A 1 8.45 2.80 -14.71
C MET A 1 7.90 4.17 -14.24
N ARG A 2 7.79 5.25 -15.07
CA ARG A 2 7.21 6.55 -14.62
C ARG A 2 5.71 6.49 -14.27
N THR A 3 4.96 5.62 -14.94
CA THR A 3 3.50 5.47 -14.79
C THR A 3 3.12 4.90 -13.41
N GLU A 4 3.85 3.91 -12.91
CA GLU A 4 3.54 3.24 -11.63
C GLU A 4 3.72 4.15 -10.42
N LYS A 5 4.78 4.97 -10.39
CA LYS A 5 4.99 5.95 -9.33
C LYS A 5 3.83 6.96 -9.29
N LYS A 6 3.37 7.42 -10.46
CA LYS A 6 2.23 8.34 -10.56
C LYS A 6 0.95 7.69 -10.06
N ASP A 7 0.73 6.41 -10.38
CA ASP A 7 -0.47 5.68 -9.95
C ASP A 7 -0.51 5.41 -8.45
N ILE A 8 0.63 5.07 -7.85
CA ILE A 8 0.78 4.93 -6.39
C ILE A 8 0.47 6.28 -5.71
N ILE A 9 1.06 7.38 -6.20
CA ILE A 9 0.79 8.72 -5.66
C ILE A 9 -0.69 9.08 -5.79
N ASN A 10 -1.32 8.78 -6.93
CA ASN A 10 -2.74 9.04 -7.14
C ASN A 10 -3.63 8.23 -6.20
N ARG A 11 -3.27 6.96 -5.91
CA ARG A 11 -3.95 6.13 -4.91
C ARG A 11 -3.85 6.77 -3.52
N LEU A 12 -2.64 7.14 -3.10
CA LEU A 12 -2.40 7.79 -1.81
C LEU A 12 -3.16 9.11 -1.66
N LYS A 13 -3.18 9.96 -2.70
CA LYS A 13 -3.97 11.21 -2.71
C LYS A 13 -5.47 10.96 -2.53
N ARG A 14 -6.01 9.89 -3.12
CA ARG A 14 -7.42 9.51 -2.89
C ARG A 14 -7.65 9.07 -1.45
N THR A 15 -6.76 8.24 -0.91
CA THR A 15 -6.83 7.80 0.50
C THR A 15 -6.73 8.98 1.47
N GLU A 16 -5.88 9.95 1.18
CA GLU A 16 -5.78 11.21 1.94
C GLU A 16 -7.10 11.99 1.92
N GLY A 17 -7.73 12.12 0.74
CA GLY A 17 -9.05 12.73 0.60
C GLY A 17 -10.13 12.02 1.42
N GLN A 18 -10.10 10.69 1.47
CA GLN A 18 -11.01 9.90 2.31
C GLN A 18 -10.78 10.15 3.80
N LEU A 19 -9.51 10.24 4.24
CA LEU A 19 -9.14 10.59 5.61
C LEU A 19 -9.69 11.97 6.01
N ARG A 20 -9.54 12.98 5.15
CA ARG A 20 -10.14 14.30 5.36
C ARG A 20 -11.67 14.23 5.45
N GLY A 21 -12.29 13.37 4.62
CA GLY A 21 -13.72 13.09 4.69
C GLY A 21 -14.15 12.53 6.05
N VAL A 22 -13.39 11.58 6.60
CA VAL A 22 -13.65 11.03 7.95
C VAL A 22 -13.51 12.09 9.04
N GLN A 23 -12.51 12.97 8.96
CA GLN A 23 -12.39 14.09 9.90
C GLN A 23 -13.64 14.96 9.90
N LYS A 24 -14.13 15.35 8.71
CA LYS A 24 -15.37 16.11 8.58
C LYS A 24 -16.60 15.33 9.10
N MET A 25 -16.67 14.02 8.88
CA MET A 25 -17.75 13.20 9.43
C MET A 25 -17.79 13.22 10.96
N ILE A 26 -16.62 13.28 11.60
CA ILE A 26 -16.52 13.42 13.06
C ILE A 26 -16.97 14.82 13.49
N GLU A 27 -16.54 15.87 12.79
CA GLU A 27 -16.97 17.25 13.05
C GLU A 27 -18.49 17.45 12.85
N ASP A 28 -19.07 16.73 11.89
CA ASP A 28 -20.50 16.75 11.57
C ASP A 28 -21.34 15.76 12.43
N ASP A 29 -20.77 15.21 13.51
CA ASP A 29 -21.40 14.24 14.43
C ASP A 29 -22.07 13.05 13.72
N LYS A 30 -21.44 12.51 12.66
CA LYS A 30 -21.93 11.32 11.96
C LYS A 30 -21.85 10.08 12.84
N THR A 31 -22.64 9.07 12.47
CA THR A 31 -22.73 7.85 13.27
C THR A 31 -21.39 7.11 13.30
N CYS A 32 -21.13 6.45 14.43
CA CYS A 32 -19.95 5.59 14.58
C CYS A 32 -19.90 4.50 13.48
N PHE A 33 -21.05 3.96 13.09
CA PHE A 33 -21.15 2.96 12.02
C PHE A 33 -20.65 3.51 10.67
N ASP A 34 -21.07 4.72 10.30
CA ASP A 34 -20.63 5.35 9.04
C ASP A 34 -19.13 5.65 9.06
N ILE A 35 -18.61 6.13 10.19
CA ILE A 35 -17.18 6.42 10.39
C ILE A 35 -16.35 5.13 10.24
N ILE A 36 -16.74 4.05 10.93
CA ILE A 36 -16.05 2.76 10.85
C ILE A 36 -16.10 2.18 9.43
N THR A 37 -17.21 2.37 8.72
CA THR A 37 -17.35 1.96 7.32
C THR A 37 -16.32 2.68 6.44
N GLN A 38 -16.18 4.00 6.58
CA GLN A 38 -15.19 4.77 5.83
C GLN A 38 -13.75 4.42 6.21
N LEU A 39 -13.45 4.25 7.50
CA LEU A 39 -12.13 3.81 7.95
C LEU A 39 -11.76 2.42 7.41
N THR A 40 -12.73 1.52 7.29
CA THR A 40 -12.52 0.20 6.68
C THR A 40 -12.23 0.31 5.18
N ALA A 41 -12.92 1.21 4.47
CA ALA A 41 -12.62 1.50 3.06
C ALA A 41 -11.21 2.07 2.88
N ILE A 42 -10.78 2.99 3.77
CA ILE A 42 -9.42 3.54 3.80
C ILE A 42 -8.40 2.43 4.03
N ARG A 43 -8.60 1.57 5.04
CA ARG A 43 -7.71 0.43 5.33
C ARG A 43 -7.56 -0.49 4.11
N SER A 44 -8.67 -0.82 3.43
CA SER A 44 -8.64 -1.60 2.19
C SER A 44 -7.86 -0.91 1.06
N SER A 45 -8.02 0.41 0.91
CA SER A 45 -7.28 1.22 -0.07
C SER A 45 -5.76 1.19 0.18
N ILE A 46 -5.35 1.33 1.45
CA ILE A 46 -3.95 1.25 1.87
C ILE A 46 -3.40 -0.14 1.60
N ASN A 47 -4.11 -1.20 2.00
CA ASN A 47 -3.71 -2.58 1.77
C ASN A 47 -3.51 -2.89 0.28
N SER A 48 -4.42 -2.42 -0.58
CA SER A 48 -4.27 -2.55 -2.03
C SER A 48 -3.03 -1.83 -2.55
N THR A 49 -2.77 -0.61 -2.06
CA THR A 49 -1.60 0.18 -2.47
C THR A 49 -0.29 -0.46 -2.02
N MET A 50 -0.24 -0.99 -0.79
CA MET A 50 0.90 -1.77 -0.30
C MET A 50 1.15 -3.01 -1.16
N GLY A 51 0.09 -3.74 -1.52
CA GLY A 51 0.20 -4.91 -2.40
C GLY A 51 0.83 -4.60 -3.76
N VAL A 52 0.48 -3.45 -4.36
CA VAL A 52 1.11 -2.99 -5.61
C VAL A 52 2.60 -2.70 -5.40
N ILE A 53 2.97 -1.99 -4.33
CA ILE A 53 4.38 -1.65 -4.05
C ILE A 53 5.21 -2.91 -3.83
N ILE A 54 4.69 -3.86 -3.05
CA ILE A 54 5.38 -5.13 -2.75
C ILE A 54 5.51 -5.96 -4.02
N GLY A 55 4.44 -6.08 -4.82
CA GLY A 55 4.48 -6.77 -6.11
C GLY A 55 5.56 -6.21 -7.03
N ASN A 56 5.65 -4.89 -7.14
CA ASN A 56 6.69 -4.23 -7.93
C ASN A 56 8.10 -4.53 -7.39
N LYS A 57 8.26 -4.59 -6.06
CA LYS A 57 9.56 -4.94 -5.47
C LYS A 57 9.96 -6.37 -5.77
N ILE A 58 9.02 -7.31 -5.74
CA ILE A 58 9.27 -8.71 -6.10
C ILE A 58 9.68 -8.82 -7.56
N THR A 59 8.93 -8.19 -8.47
CA THR A 59 9.27 -8.15 -9.90
C THR A 59 10.67 -7.58 -10.12
N ASP A 60 11.02 -6.46 -9.46
CA ASP A 60 12.36 -5.86 -9.51
C ASP A 60 13.47 -6.81 -9.07
N VAL A 61 13.26 -7.55 -7.96
CA VAL A 61 14.26 -8.51 -7.46
C VAL A 61 14.47 -9.69 -8.42
N ILE A 62 13.42 -10.12 -9.12
CA ILE A 62 13.46 -11.22 -10.09
C ILE A 62 14.08 -10.76 -11.42
N GLU A 63 13.68 -9.60 -11.93
CA GLU A 63 14.14 -9.08 -13.23
C GLU A 63 15.57 -8.53 -13.18
N ASN A 64 16.02 -8.08 -11.99
CA ASN A 64 17.36 -7.53 -11.77
C ASN A 64 18.11 -8.34 -10.70
N PRO A 65 18.56 -9.57 -11.02
CA PRO A 65 19.33 -10.40 -10.09
C PRO A 65 20.72 -9.81 -9.85
N VAL A 66 21.25 -10.01 -8.64
CA VAL A 66 22.67 -9.75 -8.34
C VAL A 66 23.49 -11.01 -8.54
N GLU A 67 24.79 -10.86 -8.79
CA GLU A 67 25.72 -11.99 -9.01
C GLU A 67 25.93 -12.84 -7.76
N ASP A 68 25.94 -12.20 -6.58
CA ASP A 68 26.09 -12.86 -5.29
C ASP A 68 24.81 -13.66 -4.93
N PRO A 69 24.89 -15.00 -4.88
CA PRO A 69 23.73 -15.83 -4.59
C PRO A 69 23.16 -15.62 -3.19
N GLU A 70 23.99 -15.39 -2.17
CA GLU A 70 23.53 -15.18 -0.79
C GLU A 70 22.78 -13.85 -0.68
N LEU A 71 23.32 -12.80 -1.31
CA LEU A 71 22.67 -11.50 -1.35
C LEU A 71 21.35 -11.54 -2.16
N GLN A 72 21.30 -12.32 -3.25
CA GLN A 72 20.08 -12.49 -4.02
C GLN A 72 19.00 -13.22 -3.21
N GLU A 73 19.37 -14.26 -2.46
CA GLU A 73 18.47 -14.97 -1.57
C GLU A 73 17.94 -14.03 -0.46
N GLU A 74 18.79 -13.21 0.14
CA GLU A 74 18.37 -12.22 1.12
C GLU A 74 17.34 -11.23 0.55
N ARG A 75 17.60 -10.69 -0.65
CA ARG A 75 16.67 -9.76 -1.34
C ARG A 75 15.30 -10.39 -1.58
N ILE A 76 15.26 -11.66 -1.98
CA ILE A 76 14.01 -12.41 -2.20
C ILE A 76 13.29 -12.59 -0.86
N ASN A 77 13.99 -13.06 0.17
CA ASN A 77 13.42 -13.28 1.50
C ASN A 77 12.87 -11.99 2.12
N GLN A 78 13.58 -10.87 1.97
CA GLN A 78 13.08 -9.56 2.39
C GLN A 78 11.77 -9.20 1.69
N ALA A 79 11.68 -9.37 0.37
CA ALA A 79 10.48 -9.05 -0.39
C ALA A 79 9.29 -9.97 -0.03
N VAL A 80 9.53 -11.28 0.14
CA VAL A 80 8.51 -12.25 0.57
C VAL A 80 7.99 -11.94 1.98
N ASN A 81 8.87 -11.57 2.91
CA ASN A 81 8.50 -11.24 4.28
C ASN A 81 7.56 -10.03 4.38
N LEU A 82 7.57 -9.12 3.41
CA LEU A 82 6.62 -7.99 3.34
C LEU A 82 5.18 -8.45 3.09
N ILE A 83 4.96 -9.62 2.47
CA ILE A 83 3.63 -10.19 2.25
C ILE A 83 3.12 -10.93 3.49
N ILE A 84 4.02 -11.61 4.20
CA ILE A 84 3.69 -12.49 5.33
C ILE A 84 3.38 -11.68 6.59
N LYS A 85 4.02 -10.52 6.78
CA LYS A 85 3.70 -9.59 7.87
C LYS A 85 2.38 -8.85 7.58
N LYS A 86 1.26 -9.57 7.69
CA LYS A 86 -0.10 -9.01 7.80
C LYS A 86 -0.51 -8.90 9.26
#